data_AF-A0A525C3L9-F1
#
_entry.id   AF-A0A525C3L9-F1
#
_cell.length_a   1.000
_cell.length_b   1.000
_cell.length_c   1.000
_cell.angle_alpha   90.00
_cell.angle_beta   90.00
_cell.angle_gamma   90.00
#
_symmetry.space_group_name_H-M   'P 1'
#
loop_
_entity.id
_entity.type
_entity.pdbx_description
1 polymer ?
#
loop_
_entity_poly.entity_id
_entity_poly.type
_entity_poly.pdbx_seq_one_letter_code
_entity_poly.pdbx_strand_id
1 'polypeptide(L)'
;DAYRLGGEQKLLQDTLLGIVADDPYFSDEEYLDARKNYRRTLQQQGADALFQLYRLPEIFSRRAHRELGMQYLIYNLPSQAVEHLLFAALMGFSEVIEELIRVLPNYRYTTIMDVYATIFSQDPRLKHLREYLQTDTFTAEMLFLADAFYIEGQNALAQDIWRMIAQLQGPEIIRERARYQLQNPELPDSYSLRMLEDFGPK
;
A
#
# COMPACT_ATOMS: atom_id res chain seq x y z
N ASP A 1 5.68 28.10 16.42
CA ASP A 1 6.05 27.02 15.47
C ASP A 1 5.11 25.82 15.53
N ALA A 2 4.86 25.19 16.68
CA ALA A 2 3.90 24.06 16.79
C ALA A 2 2.46 24.37 16.28
N TYR A 3 1.94 25.56 16.57
CA TYR A 3 0.63 26.00 16.04
C TYR A 3 0.62 26.17 14.51
N ARG A 4 1.76 26.55 13.91
CA ARG A 4 1.89 26.71 12.45
C ARG A 4 1.97 25.35 11.77
N LEU A 5 2.74 24.44 12.35
CA LEU A 5 2.82 23.03 11.91
C LEU A 5 1.47 22.32 12.03
N GLY A 6 0.74 22.54 13.13
CA GLY A 6 -0.62 21.98 13.28
C GLY A 6 -1.63 22.55 12.28
N GLY A 7 -1.52 23.84 11.95
CA GLY A 7 -2.34 24.48 10.92
C GLY A 7 -2.05 23.97 9.51
N GLU A 8 -0.77 23.86 9.15
CA GLU A 8 -0.31 23.31 7.87
C GLU A 8 -0.72 21.84 7.71
N GLN A 9 -0.59 21.02 8.77
CA GLN A 9 -0.99 19.62 8.78
C GLN A 9 -2.50 19.43 8.60
N LYS A 10 -3.31 20.26 9.27
CA LYS A 10 -4.76 20.24 9.10
C LYS A 10 -5.16 20.61 7.67
N LEU A 11 -4.58 21.68 7.12
CA LEU A 11 -4.86 22.09 5.74
C LEU A 11 -4.50 21.00 4.73
N LEU A 12 -3.37 20.31 4.95
CA LEU A 12 -2.98 19.16 4.14
C LEU A 12 -4.02 18.04 4.26
N GLN A 13 -4.41 17.65 5.47
CA GLN A 13 -5.42 16.60 5.69
C GLN A 13 -6.75 16.95 5.01
N ASP A 14 -7.24 18.19 5.17
CA ASP A 14 -8.47 18.67 4.54
C ASP A 14 -8.37 18.62 3.00
N THR A 15 -7.20 18.94 2.44
CA THR A 15 -6.93 18.85 1.00
C THR A 15 -6.97 17.40 0.52
N LEU A 16 -6.31 16.48 1.23
CA LEU A 16 -6.29 15.07 0.88
C LEU A 16 -7.69 14.45 0.97
N LEU A 17 -8.48 14.85 1.99
CA LEU A 17 -9.87 14.44 2.14
C LEU A 17 -10.75 14.92 0.98
N GLY A 18 -10.53 16.15 0.50
CA GLY A 18 -11.19 16.64 -0.71
C GLY A 18 -10.86 15.79 -1.94
N ILE A 19 -9.58 15.44 -2.13
CA ILE A 19 -9.15 14.61 -3.26
C ILE A 19 -9.79 13.22 -3.24
N VAL A 20 -9.81 12.53 -2.09
CA VAL A 20 -10.44 11.19 -2.01
C VAL A 20 -11.96 11.24 -2.06
N ALA A 21 -12.59 12.38 -1.73
CA ALA A 21 -14.03 12.56 -1.91
C ALA A 21 -14.42 12.60 -3.40
N ASP A 22 -13.52 13.07 -4.27
CA ASP A 22 -13.70 13.08 -5.72
C ASP A 22 -13.37 11.73 -6.39
N ASP A 23 -12.90 10.72 -5.64
CA ASP A 23 -12.65 9.37 -6.15
C ASP A 23 -13.94 8.55 -6.20
N PRO A 24 -14.48 8.22 -7.39
CA PRO A 24 -15.76 7.53 -7.51
C PRO A 24 -15.74 6.13 -6.89
N TYR A 25 -14.62 5.39 -6.97
CA TYR A 25 -14.51 4.06 -6.39
C TYR A 25 -14.53 4.10 -4.86
N PHE A 26 -14.08 5.22 -4.28
CA PHE A 26 -14.04 5.42 -2.84
C PHE A 26 -15.33 6.05 -2.28
N SER A 27 -15.89 7.06 -2.92
CA SER A 27 -16.97 7.88 -2.37
C SER A 27 -18.37 7.45 -2.80
N ASP A 28 -18.55 6.95 -4.02
CA ASP A 28 -19.89 6.64 -4.53
C ASP A 28 -20.51 5.44 -3.80
N GLU A 29 -21.82 5.49 -3.57
CA GLU A 29 -22.59 4.42 -2.91
C GLU A 29 -22.61 3.12 -3.73
N GLU A 30 -22.55 3.23 -5.07
CA GLU A 30 -22.55 2.08 -5.98
C GLU A 30 -21.39 1.11 -5.68
N TYR A 31 -20.23 1.63 -5.25
CA TYR A 31 -19.05 0.82 -4.94
C TYR A 31 -18.97 0.40 -3.46
N LEU A 32 -19.95 0.71 -2.61
CA LEU A 32 -19.91 0.42 -1.17
C LEU A 32 -19.67 -1.08 -0.89
N ASP A 33 -20.37 -1.96 -1.61
CA ASP A 33 -20.22 -3.40 -1.43
C ASP A 33 -18.88 -3.90 -1.98
N ALA A 34 -18.38 -3.32 -3.07
CA ALA A 34 -17.06 -3.62 -3.60
C ALA A 34 -15.96 -3.26 -2.57
N ARG A 35 -16.05 -2.08 -1.94
CA ARG A 35 -15.12 -1.66 -0.87
C ARG A 35 -15.07 -2.63 0.30
N LYS A 36 -16.24 -3.05 0.80
CA LYS A 36 -16.34 -4.07 1.86
C LYS A 36 -15.73 -5.39 1.40
N ASN A 37 -15.94 -5.76 0.14
CA ASN A 37 -15.42 -6.99 -0.43
C ASN A 37 -13.90 -6.99 -0.60
N TYR A 38 -13.27 -5.85 -0.92
CA TYR A 38 -11.81 -5.74 -0.98
C TYR A 38 -11.20 -6.14 0.37
N ARG A 39 -11.62 -5.46 1.43
CA ARG A 39 -11.11 -5.71 2.78
C ARG A 39 -11.39 -7.13 3.23
N ARG A 40 -12.62 -7.63 3.02
CA ARG A 40 -13.00 -9.00 3.35
C ARG A 40 -12.16 -10.03 2.62
N THR A 41 -11.90 -9.83 1.33
CA THR A 41 -11.09 -10.74 0.51
C THR A 41 -9.65 -10.78 1.04
N LEU A 42 -9.06 -9.62 1.30
CA LEU A 42 -7.72 -9.56 1.89
C LEU A 42 -7.65 -10.28 3.23
N GLN A 43 -8.63 -10.06 4.11
CA GLN A 43 -8.67 -10.67 5.45
C GLN A 43 -8.88 -12.19 5.42
N GLN A 44 -9.67 -12.69 4.47
CA GLN A 44 -10.07 -14.11 4.45
C GLN A 44 -9.22 -14.97 3.51
N GLN A 45 -8.68 -14.37 2.45
CA GLN A 45 -8.04 -15.09 1.34
C GLN A 45 -6.63 -14.57 1.02
N GLY A 46 -6.20 -13.47 1.65
CA GLY A 46 -4.86 -12.91 1.48
C GLY A 46 -4.73 -11.95 0.29
N ALA A 47 -3.52 -11.41 0.15
CA ALA A 47 -3.21 -10.36 -0.83
C ALA A 47 -3.28 -10.88 -2.27
N ASP A 48 -2.84 -12.11 -2.53
CA ASP A 48 -2.88 -12.68 -3.89
C ASP A 48 -4.32 -12.80 -4.40
N ALA A 49 -5.25 -13.28 -3.57
CA ALA A 49 -6.67 -13.37 -3.93
C ALA A 49 -7.30 -12.00 -4.16
N LEU A 50 -6.95 -11.00 -3.34
CA LEU A 50 -7.38 -9.62 -3.54
C LEU A 50 -6.99 -9.13 -4.94
N PHE A 51 -5.71 -9.26 -5.30
CA PHE A 51 -5.23 -8.88 -6.62
C PHE A 51 -5.60 -9.89 -7.70
N GLN A 52 -6.15 -11.05 -7.42
CA GLN A 52 -6.70 -11.89 -8.49
C GLN A 52 -8.10 -11.41 -8.90
N LEU A 53 -8.89 -10.97 -7.92
CA LEU A 53 -10.31 -10.67 -8.08
C LEU A 53 -10.59 -9.21 -8.42
N TYR A 54 -9.73 -8.29 -7.97
CA TYR A 54 -10.00 -6.86 -8.10
C TYR A 54 -8.84 -6.13 -8.77
N ARG A 55 -9.22 -5.19 -9.65
CA ARG A 55 -8.34 -4.22 -10.30
C ARG A 55 -8.97 -2.85 -10.10
N LEU A 56 -8.18 -1.90 -9.60
CA LEU A 56 -8.57 -0.50 -9.57
C LEU A 56 -7.59 0.26 -10.47
N PRO A 57 -8.08 1.05 -11.45
CA PRO A 57 -7.17 1.86 -12.25
C PRO A 57 -6.43 2.87 -11.35
N GLU A 58 -5.16 3.12 -11.63
CA GLU A 58 -4.46 4.22 -10.96
C GLU A 58 -5.06 5.55 -11.43
N ILE A 59 -5.63 6.29 -10.49
CA ILE A 59 -6.20 7.62 -10.72
C ILE A 59 -5.56 8.64 -9.78
N PHE A 60 -5.94 9.91 -9.92
CA PHE A 60 -5.36 11.05 -9.21
C PHE A 60 -5.39 10.92 -7.67
N SER A 61 -6.28 10.09 -7.11
CA SER A 61 -6.48 9.93 -5.66
C SER A 61 -5.49 8.97 -4.99
N ARG A 62 -4.74 8.13 -5.73
CA ARG A 62 -3.85 7.10 -5.13
C ARG A 62 -2.91 7.70 -4.09
N ARG A 63 -2.25 8.80 -4.43
CA ARG A 63 -1.34 9.51 -3.53
C ARG A 63 -2.05 10.02 -2.27
N ALA A 64 -3.28 10.50 -2.40
CA ALA A 64 -4.06 10.98 -1.27
C ALA A 64 -4.45 9.85 -0.33
N HIS A 65 -4.86 8.70 -0.87
CA HIS A 65 -5.03 7.45 -0.10
C HIS A 65 -3.74 7.03 0.62
N ARG A 66 -2.62 7.05 -0.11
CA ARG A 66 -1.22 7.14 0.38
C ARG A 66 -1.11 7.82 1.75
N GLU A 67 -1.19 9.12 1.67
CA GLU A 67 -0.84 10.04 2.75
C GLU A 67 -1.87 10.01 3.88
N LEU A 68 -3.17 9.91 3.57
CA LEU A 68 -4.21 9.76 4.60
C LEU A 68 -4.03 8.47 5.38
N GLY A 69 -3.76 7.35 4.71
CA GLY A 69 -3.53 6.07 5.34
C GLY A 69 -2.39 6.12 6.36
N MET A 70 -1.28 6.75 5.98
CA MET A 70 -0.13 6.98 6.87
C MET A 70 -0.47 7.92 8.04
N GLN A 71 -1.18 9.03 7.77
CA GLN A 71 -1.60 9.96 8.82
C GLN A 71 -2.53 9.29 9.84
N TYR A 72 -3.51 8.51 9.38
CA TYR A 72 -4.41 7.78 10.26
C TYR A 72 -3.67 6.75 11.10
N LEU A 73 -2.65 6.09 10.55
CA LEU A 73 -1.81 5.18 11.32
C LEU A 73 -1.09 5.90 12.47
N ILE A 74 -0.54 7.09 12.20
CA ILE A 74 0.15 7.92 13.21
C ILE A 74 -0.83 8.40 14.29
N TYR A 75 -2.06 8.73 13.91
CA TYR A 75 -3.11 9.11 14.85
C TYR A 75 -3.75 7.93 15.58
N ASN A 76 -3.23 6.72 15.40
CA ASN A 76 -3.76 5.49 15.98
C ASN A 76 -5.24 5.26 15.62
N LEU A 77 -5.57 5.50 14.34
CA LEU A 77 -6.87 5.27 13.71
C LEU A 77 -6.73 4.12 12.67
N PRO A 78 -6.48 2.88 13.12
CA PRO A 78 -6.04 1.80 12.24
C PRO A 78 -7.10 1.39 11.22
N SER A 79 -8.39 1.42 11.56
CA SER A 79 -9.45 1.03 10.61
C SER A 79 -9.50 1.97 9.40
N GLN A 80 -9.37 3.28 9.63
CA GLN A 80 -9.28 4.29 8.55
C GLN A 80 -7.96 4.14 7.78
N ALA A 81 -6.86 3.87 8.48
CA ALA A 81 -5.58 3.61 7.83
C ALA A 81 -5.67 2.40 6.87
N VAL A 82 -6.28 1.29 7.30
CA VAL A 82 -6.51 0.10 6.47
C VAL A 82 -7.29 0.46 5.21
N GLU A 83 -8.39 1.20 5.33
CA GLU A 83 -9.22 1.55 4.16
C GLU A 83 -8.44 2.34 3.11
N HIS A 84 -7.72 3.38 3.53
CA HIS A 84 -6.96 4.20 2.59
C HIS A 84 -5.72 3.48 2.04
N LEU A 85 -4.96 2.77 2.87
CA LEU A 85 -3.78 2.01 2.41
C LEU A 85 -4.16 0.86 1.48
N LEU A 86 -5.31 0.22 1.70
CA LEU A 86 -5.85 -0.81 0.81
C LEU A 86 -6.13 -0.25 -0.58
N PHE A 87 -6.76 0.93 -0.66
CA PHE A 87 -7.01 1.62 -1.93
C PHE A 87 -5.72 2.00 -2.65
N ALA A 88 -4.76 2.59 -1.94
CA ALA A 88 -3.47 2.95 -2.50
C ALA A 88 -2.72 1.74 -3.08
N ALA A 89 -2.67 0.65 -2.31
CA ALA A 89 -2.04 -0.60 -2.73
C ALA A 89 -2.76 -1.24 -3.92
N LEU A 90 -4.11 -1.25 -3.90
CA LEU A 90 -4.92 -1.76 -5.01
C LEU A 90 -4.64 -1.02 -6.31
N MET A 91 -4.67 0.31 -6.29
CA MET A 91 -4.40 1.14 -7.45
C MET A 91 -2.97 0.96 -7.96
N GLY A 92 -1.99 1.10 -7.08
CA GLY A 92 -0.57 1.05 -7.46
C GLY A 92 -0.18 -0.30 -8.07
N PHE A 93 -0.60 -1.40 -7.45
CA PHE A 93 -0.23 -2.72 -7.97
C PHE A 93 -1.07 -3.16 -9.17
N SER A 94 -2.30 -2.66 -9.30
CA SER A 94 -3.09 -2.87 -10.52
C SER A 94 -2.38 -2.26 -11.73
N GLU A 95 -1.85 -1.03 -11.60
CA GLU A 95 -1.08 -0.39 -12.69
C GLU A 95 0.15 -1.22 -13.07
N VAL A 96 0.89 -1.74 -12.06
CA VAL A 96 2.03 -2.64 -12.31
C VAL A 96 1.63 -3.87 -13.11
N ILE A 97 0.49 -4.49 -12.78
CA ILE A 97 -0.01 -5.68 -13.49
C ILE A 97 -0.46 -5.32 -14.91
N GLU A 98 -1.18 -4.22 -15.10
CA GLU A 98 -1.64 -3.78 -16.42
C GLU A 98 -0.47 -3.44 -17.34
N GLU A 99 0.55 -2.76 -16.82
CA GLU A 99 1.78 -2.47 -17.56
C GLU A 99 2.56 -3.76 -17.88
N LEU A 100 2.59 -4.73 -16.97
CA LEU A 100 3.21 -6.02 -17.22
C LEU A 100 2.48 -6.79 -18.33
N ILE A 101 1.14 -6.77 -18.37
CA ILE A 101 0.33 -7.35 -19.45
C ILE A 101 0.59 -6.63 -20.78
N ARG A 102 0.71 -5.30 -20.76
CA ARG A 102 1.02 -4.49 -21.95
C ARG A 102 2.37 -4.87 -22.56
N VAL A 103 3.39 -5.07 -21.73
CA VAL A 103 4.74 -5.45 -22.16
C VAL A 103 4.83 -6.94 -22.55
N LEU A 104 4.10 -7.79 -21.83
CA LEU A 104 4.06 -9.24 -22.02
C LEU A 104 2.60 -9.71 -22.27
N PRO A 105 2.10 -9.71 -23.52
CA PRO A 105 0.67 -9.95 -23.81
C PRO A 105 0.11 -11.30 -23.35
N ASN A 106 0.98 -12.29 -23.11
CA ASN A 106 0.58 -13.61 -22.62
C ASN A 106 0.68 -13.75 -21.08
N TYR A 107 1.10 -12.69 -20.39
CA TYR A 107 1.23 -12.68 -18.94
C TYR A 107 -0.15 -12.84 -18.29
N ARG A 108 -0.19 -13.63 -17.21
CA ARG A 108 -1.36 -13.81 -16.36
C ARG A 108 -0.92 -13.69 -14.93
N TYR A 109 -1.62 -12.84 -14.18
CA TYR A 109 -1.37 -12.70 -12.75
C TYR A 109 -1.67 -14.02 -12.02
N THR A 110 -0.77 -14.41 -11.14
CA THR A 110 -0.89 -15.58 -10.26
C THR A 110 -0.71 -15.16 -8.81
N THR A 111 0.46 -14.61 -8.48
CA THR A 111 0.81 -14.12 -7.13
C THR A 111 1.64 -12.84 -7.24
N ILE A 112 1.68 -12.07 -6.15
CA ILE A 112 2.58 -10.90 -6.01
C ILE A 112 4.03 -11.36 -6.18
N MET A 113 4.40 -12.51 -5.60
CA MET A 113 5.75 -13.06 -5.72
C MET A 113 6.11 -13.34 -7.19
N ASP A 114 5.18 -13.88 -7.97
CA ASP A 114 5.41 -14.17 -9.39
C ASP A 114 5.51 -12.89 -10.24
N VAL A 115 4.73 -11.84 -9.91
CA VAL A 115 4.88 -10.51 -10.52
C VAL A 115 6.31 -10.00 -10.32
N TYR A 116 6.79 -10.01 -9.08
CA TYR A 116 8.14 -9.55 -8.78
C TYR A 116 9.20 -10.44 -9.42
N ALA A 117 9.07 -11.77 -9.36
CA ALA A 117 10.01 -12.68 -10.03
C ALA A 117 10.07 -12.43 -11.55
N THR A 118 8.93 -12.13 -12.17
CA THR A 118 8.84 -11.80 -13.60
C THR A 118 9.52 -10.46 -13.90
N ILE A 119 9.17 -9.41 -13.16
CA ILE A 119 9.73 -8.05 -13.37
C ILE A 119 11.25 -8.04 -13.14
N PHE A 120 11.72 -8.71 -12.08
CA PHE A 120 13.14 -8.81 -11.73
C PHE A 120 13.91 -9.89 -12.51
N SER A 121 13.29 -10.50 -13.52
CA SER A 121 14.01 -11.32 -14.49
C SER A 121 14.98 -10.48 -15.34
N GLN A 122 15.81 -11.15 -16.16
CA GLN A 122 16.76 -10.49 -17.06
C GLN A 122 16.11 -9.96 -18.36
N ASP A 123 14.76 -9.92 -18.46
CA ASP A 123 14.09 -9.34 -19.63
C ASP A 123 14.34 -7.82 -19.69
N PRO A 124 14.96 -7.29 -20.76
CA PRO A 124 15.26 -5.87 -20.88
C PRO A 124 14.00 -5.01 -21.01
N ARG A 125 12.87 -5.57 -21.48
CA ARG A 125 11.61 -4.83 -21.66
C ARG A 125 10.95 -4.44 -20.34
N LEU A 126 11.34 -5.09 -19.24
CA LEU A 126 10.79 -4.87 -17.90
C LEU A 126 11.66 -3.91 -17.07
N LYS A 127 12.66 -3.27 -17.68
CA LYS A 127 13.60 -2.40 -16.96
C LYS A 127 12.88 -1.26 -16.24
N HIS A 128 11.93 -0.58 -16.87
CA HIS A 128 11.18 0.52 -16.25
C HIS A 128 10.33 0.05 -15.08
N LEU A 129 9.73 -1.15 -15.17
CA LEU A 129 8.99 -1.74 -14.05
C LEU A 129 9.90 -2.11 -12.87
N ARG A 130 11.13 -2.57 -13.12
CA ARG A 130 12.12 -2.79 -12.04
C ARG A 130 12.50 -1.48 -11.36
N GLU A 131 12.81 -0.45 -12.14
CA GLU A 131 13.16 0.88 -11.62
C GLU A 131 11.99 1.49 -10.83
N TYR A 132 10.77 1.32 -11.35
CA TYR A 132 9.55 1.69 -10.64
C TYR A 132 9.47 0.95 -9.31
N LEU A 133 9.46 -0.38 -9.25
CA LEU A 133 9.34 -1.12 -7.98
C LEU A 133 10.51 -0.92 -7.00
N GLN A 134 11.68 -0.47 -7.47
CA GLN A 134 12.81 -0.10 -6.61
C GLN A 134 12.66 1.28 -5.96
N THR A 135 11.83 2.15 -6.53
CA THR A 135 11.63 3.54 -6.06
C THR A 135 10.22 3.82 -5.59
N ASP A 136 9.26 2.98 -5.98
CA ASP A 136 7.84 3.14 -5.73
C ASP A 136 7.48 2.78 -4.28
N THR A 137 6.37 3.37 -3.85
CA THR A 137 5.86 3.24 -2.50
C THR A 137 4.98 2.03 -2.28
N PHE A 138 4.65 1.20 -3.28
CA PHE A 138 3.78 0.03 -3.09
C PHE A 138 4.26 -0.91 -1.97
N THR A 139 5.54 -1.28 -1.95
CA THR A 139 6.06 -2.17 -0.90
C THR A 139 5.97 -1.51 0.48
N ALA A 140 6.13 -0.18 0.55
CA ALA A 140 5.94 0.58 1.78
C ALA A 140 4.45 0.68 2.17
N GLU A 141 3.53 0.88 1.22
CA GLU A 141 2.08 0.88 1.42
C GLU A 141 1.61 -0.45 2.01
N MET A 142 2.07 -1.58 1.45
CA MET A 142 1.79 -2.91 1.99
C MET A 142 2.36 -3.10 3.39
N LEU A 143 3.55 -2.52 3.67
CA LEU A 143 4.14 -2.57 5.00
C LEU A 143 3.29 -1.81 6.03
N PHE A 144 2.86 -0.59 5.69
CA PHE A 144 1.98 0.21 6.55
C PHE A 144 0.60 -0.41 6.69
N LEU A 145 0.09 -1.07 5.65
CA LEU A 145 -1.17 -1.79 5.70
C LEU A 145 -1.08 -2.97 6.69
N ALA A 146 0.03 -3.69 6.68
CA ALA A 146 0.29 -4.75 7.66
C ALA A 146 0.39 -4.18 9.09
N ASP A 147 1.08 -3.06 9.27
CA ASP A 147 1.13 -2.38 10.57
C ASP A 147 -0.27 -1.97 11.05
N ALA A 148 -1.10 -1.41 10.18
CA ALA A 148 -2.48 -1.03 10.50
C ALA A 148 -3.32 -2.23 10.92
N PHE A 149 -3.20 -3.36 10.22
CA PHE A 149 -3.85 -4.61 10.60
C PHE A 149 -3.35 -5.15 11.94
N TYR A 150 -2.06 -5.02 12.23
CA TYR A 150 -1.51 -5.43 13.51
C TYR A 150 -2.10 -4.61 14.67
N ILE A 151 -2.19 -3.28 14.54
CA ILE A 151 -2.86 -2.40 15.54
C ILE A 151 -4.32 -2.80 15.71
N GLU A 152 -5.01 -3.13 14.61
CA GLU A 152 -6.41 -3.57 14.64
C GLU A 152 -6.59 -4.99 15.22
N GLY A 153 -5.52 -5.68 15.61
CA GLY A 153 -5.54 -7.01 16.20
C GLY A 153 -5.59 -8.16 15.19
N GLN A 154 -5.46 -7.88 13.90
CA GLN A 154 -5.43 -8.87 12.80
C GLN A 154 -4.03 -9.45 12.61
N ASN A 155 -3.45 -10.00 13.67
CA ASN A 155 -2.02 -10.36 13.74
C ASN A 155 -1.59 -11.39 12.68
N ALA A 156 -2.43 -12.38 12.38
CA ALA A 156 -2.10 -13.40 11.39
C ALA A 156 -1.93 -12.79 9.99
N LEU A 157 -2.88 -11.94 9.58
CA LEU A 157 -2.84 -11.23 8.31
C LEU A 157 -1.63 -10.29 8.22
N ALA A 158 -1.35 -9.53 9.29
CA ALA A 158 -0.19 -8.64 9.34
C ALA A 158 1.12 -9.42 9.15
N GLN A 159 1.27 -10.55 9.85
CA GLN A 159 2.44 -11.43 9.70
C GLN A 159 2.57 -12.02 8.30
N ASP A 160 1.46 -12.40 7.66
CA ASP A 160 1.48 -12.92 6.30
C ASP A 160 1.95 -11.85 5.30
N ILE A 161 1.47 -10.61 5.44
CA ILE A 161 1.91 -9.50 4.60
C ILE A 161 3.39 -9.17 4.88
N TRP A 162 3.84 -9.12 6.13
CA TRP A 162 5.27 -8.91 6.45
C TRP A 162 6.16 -10.02 5.88
N ARG A 163 5.72 -11.29 5.98
CA ARG A 163 6.45 -12.43 5.44
C ARG A 163 6.59 -12.37 3.92
N MET A 164 5.54 -11.92 3.24
CA MET A 164 5.60 -11.63 1.81
C MET A 164 6.64 -10.53 1.53
N ILE A 165 6.52 -9.36 2.17
CA ILE A 165 7.42 -8.21 1.95
C ILE A 165 8.89 -8.57 2.20
N ALA A 166 9.19 -9.34 3.26
CA ALA A 166 10.53 -9.77 3.61
C ALA A 166 11.23 -10.60 2.51
N GLN A 167 10.44 -11.22 1.62
CA GLN A 167 10.91 -12.07 0.53
C GLN A 167 10.94 -11.37 -0.84
N LEU A 168 10.23 -10.25 -1.00
CA LEU A 168 10.19 -9.52 -2.27
C LEU A 168 11.56 -8.92 -2.61
N GLN A 169 11.81 -8.68 -3.89
CA GLN A 169 12.90 -7.79 -4.32
C GLN A 169 12.40 -6.35 -4.22
N GLY A 170 13.18 -5.42 -3.67
CA GLY A 170 12.73 -4.04 -3.46
C GLY A 170 13.64 -3.27 -2.51
N PRO A 171 13.20 -2.11 -2.01
CA PRO A 171 14.00 -1.29 -1.09
C PRO A 171 14.40 -2.07 0.17
N GLU A 172 15.70 -2.22 0.43
CA GLU A 172 16.21 -3.07 1.53
C GLU A 172 15.65 -2.66 2.89
N ILE A 173 15.54 -1.35 3.14
CA ILE A 173 15.02 -0.81 4.41
C ILE A 173 13.61 -1.31 4.73
N ILE A 174 12.76 -1.46 3.72
CA ILE A 174 11.38 -1.94 3.87
C ILE A 174 11.37 -3.43 4.20
N ARG A 175 12.24 -4.21 3.54
CA ARG A 175 12.35 -5.66 3.77
C ARG A 175 12.93 -5.97 5.14
N GLU A 176 13.98 -5.27 5.54
CA GLU A 176 14.58 -5.40 6.86
C GLU A 176 13.57 -5.02 7.95
N ARG A 177 12.77 -3.96 7.73
CA ARG A 177 11.69 -3.61 8.65
C ARG A 177 10.65 -4.73 8.75
N ALA A 178 10.24 -5.34 7.64
CA ALA A 178 9.32 -6.48 7.66
C ALA A 178 9.92 -7.71 8.39
N ARG A 179 11.20 -8.02 8.17
CA ARG A 179 11.92 -9.10 8.89
C ARG A 179 11.98 -8.83 10.38
N TYR A 180 12.26 -7.58 10.76
CA TYR A 180 12.28 -7.16 12.16
C TYR A 180 10.90 -7.33 12.81
N GLN A 181 9.82 -6.87 12.16
CA GLN A 181 8.44 -7.01 12.66
C GLN A 181 8.03 -8.47 12.87
N LEU A 182 8.52 -9.40 12.04
CA LEU A 182 8.28 -10.83 12.23
C LEU A 182 8.96 -11.41 13.48
N GLN A 183 10.06 -10.83 13.92
CA GLN A 183 10.82 -11.26 15.11
C GLN A 183 10.36 -10.53 16.37
N ASN A 184 10.09 -9.23 16.24
CA ASN A 184 9.67 -8.33 17.29
C ASN A 184 8.43 -7.58 16.77
N PRO A 185 7.22 -8.13 16.97
CA PRO A 185 5.98 -7.52 16.45
C PRO A 185 5.57 -6.26 17.23
N GLU A 186 6.52 -5.54 17.82
CA GLU A 186 6.26 -4.26 18.45
C GLU A 186 6.34 -3.17 17.38
N LEU A 187 5.28 -2.36 17.27
CA LEU A 187 5.32 -1.20 16.40
C LEU A 187 6.35 -0.22 16.95
N PRO A 188 7.37 0.18 16.18
CA PRO A 188 8.33 1.10 16.72
C PRO A 188 7.70 2.50 16.77
N ASP A 189 7.43 3.01 17.97
CA ASP A 189 6.91 4.38 18.24
C ASP A 189 7.68 5.49 17.48
N SER A 190 8.93 5.23 17.12
CA SER A 190 9.84 6.20 16.46
C SER A 190 9.99 6.03 14.94
N TYR A 191 9.56 4.90 14.35
CA TYR A 191 9.83 4.62 12.93
C TYR A 191 8.79 5.21 11.97
N SER A 192 7.52 5.28 12.37
CA SER A 192 6.48 5.94 11.58
C SER A 192 6.82 7.42 11.34
N LEU A 193 7.47 8.06 12.32
CA LEU A 193 7.96 9.44 12.23
C LEU A 193 9.18 9.57 11.31
N ARG A 194 10.20 8.70 11.41
CA ARG A 194 11.38 8.75 10.52
C ARG A 194 11.07 8.42 9.06
N MET A 195 10.15 7.49 8.82
CA MET A 195 9.75 7.13 7.45
C MET A 195 9.00 8.27 6.74
N LEU A 196 8.28 9.12 7.47
CA LEU A 196 7.74 10.35 6.91
C LEU A 196 8.82 11.35 6.53
N GLU A 197 9.97 11.36 7.21
CA GLU A 197 11.09 12.22 6.84
C GLU A 197 11.79 11.69 5.56
N ASP A 198 11.90 10.37 5.43
CA ASP A 198 12.59 9.74 4.30
C ASP A 198 11.70 9.57 3.04
N PHE A 199 10.39 9.40 3.21
CA PHE A 199 9.42 9.13 2.13
C PHE A 199 8.24 10.12 2.07
N GLY A 200 8.21 11.11 2.96
CA GLY A 200 7.23 12.20 2.89
C GLY A 200 7.48 13.14 1.71
N PRO A 201 6.51 14.00 1.40
CA PRO A 201 6.70 15.01 0.37
C PRO A 201 7.90 15.91 0.71
N LYS A 202 8.88 15.96 -0.21
CA LYS A 202 9.92 17.00 -0.20
C LYS A 202 9.33 18.34 -0.63
#